data_AF-A0A9D2ATV7-F1
#
_entry.id   AF-A0A9D2ATV7-F1
#
_cell.length_a   1.000
_cell.length_b   1.000
_cell.length_c   1.000
_cell.angle_alpha   90.00
_cell.angle_beta   90.00
_cell.angle_gamma   90.00
#
_symmetry.space_group_name_H-M   'P 1'
#
loop_
_entity.id
_entity.type
_entity.pdbx_description
1 polymer ?
#
loop_
_entity_poly.entity_id
_entity_poly.type
_entity_poly.pdbx_seq_one_letter_code
_entity_poly.pdbx_strand_id
1 'polypeptide(L)'
;MPELLQYILIGVVAVVLLALVLKLLKCSIKTILKFVINAVVGIAVIFLLNLIPGVAIPLTWWTGLISGLFGIPGVIVLLVIFLII
;
A
#
# COMPACT_ATOMS: atom_id res chain seq x y z
N MET A 1 -24.41 -0.75 -15.09
CA MET A 1 -23.63 0.50 -15.24
C MET A 1 -22.39 0.17 -16.05
N PRO A 2 -21.96 1.05 -16.96
CA PRO A 2 -21.51 0.73 -18.31
C PRO A 2 -20.08 0.21 -18.32
N GLU A 3 -19.85 -0.93 -18.99
CA GLU A 3 -18.54 -1.57 -19.18
C GLU A 3 -17.44 -0.54 -19.54
N LEU A 4 -17.79 0.46 -20.36
CA LEU A 4 -16.92 1.59 -20.74
C LEU A 4 -16.41 2.41 -19.54
N LEU A 5 -17.25 2.71 -18.56
CA LEU A 5 -16.84 3.46 -17.37
C LEU A 5 -15.88 2.63 -16.51
N GLN A 6 -16.10 1.31 -16.42
CA GLN A 6 -15.19 0.40 -15.73
C GLN A 6 -13.81 0.36 -16.42
N TYR A 7 -13.76 0.25 -17.75
CA TYR A 7 -12.49 0.28 -18.49
C TYR A 7 -11.76 1.62 -18.38
N ILE A 8 -12.49 2.74 -18.40
CA ILE A 8 -11.92 4.07 -18.20
C ILE A 8 -11.32 4.19 -16.79
N LEU A 9 -12.05 3.74 -15.75
CA LEU A 9 -11.56 3.76 -14.38
C LEU A 9 -10.30 2.90 -14.21
N ILE A 10 -10.27 1.69 -14.77
CA ILE A 10 -9.09 0.82 -14.74
C ILE A 10 -7.91 1.49 -15.45
N GLY A 11 -8.14 2.10 -16.62
CA GLY A 11 -7.11 2.83 -17.36
C GLY A 11 -6.53 4.01 -16.58
N VAL A 12 -7.38 4.79 -15.91
CA VAL A 12 -6.96 5.91 -15.06
C VAL A 12 -6.13 5.41 -13.88
N VAL A 13 -6.57 4.36 -13.18
CA VAL A 13 -5.82 3.75 -12.07
C VAL A 13 -4.46 3.25 -12.55
N ALA A 14 -4.41 2.58 -13.71
CA ALA A 14 -3.16 2.09 -14.29
C ALA A 14 -2.18 3.23 -14.63
N VAL A 15 -2.66 4.32 -15.23
CA VAL A 15 -1.83 5.50 -15.54
C VAL A 15 -1.34 6.19 -14.28
N VAL A 16 -2.17 6.32 -13.25
CA VAL A 16 -1.78 6.91 -11.95
C VAL A 16 -0.71 6.04 -11.27
N LEU A 17 -0.89 4.72 -11.25
CA LEU A 17 0.08 3.79 -10.70
C LEU A 17 1.41 3.86 -11.47
N LEU A 18 1.36 3.87 -12.80
CA LEU A 18 2.54 4.00 -13.64
C LEU A 18 3.26 5.33 -13.40
N ALA A 19 2.53 6.44 -13.29
CA ALA A 19 3.09 7.75 -12.97
C ALA A 19 3.73 7.78 -11.58
N LEU A 20 3.13 7.12 -10.60
CA LEU A 20 3.68 6.94 -9.25
C LEU A 20 5.00 6.15 -9.29
N VAL A 21 5.02 5.04 -10.03
CA VAL A 21 6.22 4.22 -10.23
C VAL A 21 7.32 4.99 -10.95
N LEU A 22 7.00 5.70 -12.03
CA LEU A 22 7.98 6.52 -12.78
C LEU A 22 8.50 7.70 -11.94
N LYS A 23 7.65 8.29 -11.10
CA LYS A 23 8.04 9.34 -10.15
C LYS A 23 8.95 8.79 -9.05
N LEU A 24 8.69 7.57 -8.56
CA LEU A 24 9.56 6.84 -7.63
C LEU A 24 10.90 6.47 -8.27
N LEU A 25 10.93 6.13 -9.57
CA LEU A 25 12.16 5.82 -10.31
C LEU A 25 13.01 7.08 -10.61
N LYS A 26 12.38 8.24 -10.78
CA LYS A 26 13.08 9.54 -10.84
C LYS A 26 13.47 10.08 -9.45
N CYS A 27 12.95 9.50 -8.38
CA CYS A 27 13.41 9.84 -7.04
C CYS A 27 14.80 9.23 -6.80
N SER A 28 15.65 9.98 -6.09
CA SER A 28 16.97 9.52 -5.64
C SER A 28 16.90 8.09 -5.08
N ILE A 29 17.97 7.30 -5.28
CA ILE A 29 18.16 5.95 -4.68
C ILE A 29 17.77 5.92 -3.19
N LYS A 30 17.98 7.04 -2.47
CA LYS A 30 17.57 7.22 -1.08
C LYS A 30 16.07 7.04 -0.85
N THR A 31 15.23 7.49 -1.78
CA THR A 31 13.76 7.36 -1.68
C THR A 31 13.31 5.94 -1.93
N ILE A 32 13.91 5.25 -2.89
CA ILE A 32 13.63 3.83 -3.15
C ILE A 32 14.01 3.00 -1.92
N LEU A 33 15.20 3.23 -1.34
CA LEU A 33 15.62 2.58 -0.10
C LEU A 33 14.67 2.88 1.06
N LYS A 34 14.24 4.14 1.23
CA LYS A 34 13.24 4.49 2.25
C LYS A 34 11.92 3.76 2.04
N PHE A 35 11.44 3.67 0.80
CA PHE A 35 10.23 2.93 0.46
C PHE A 35 10.36 1.45 0.83
N VAL A 36 11.47 0.81 0.46
CA VAL A 36 11.72 -0.60 0.78
C VAL A 36 11.78 -0.82 2.29
N ILE A 37 12.51 0.03 3.03
CA ILE A 37 12.59 -0.06 4.50
C ILE A 37 11.21 0.11 5.11
N ASN A 38 10.44 1.10 4.67
CA ASN A 38 9.08 1.34 5.14
C ASN A 38 8.15 0.17 4.83
N ALA A 39 8.28 -0.47 3.67
CA ALA A 39 7.46 -1.61 3.27
C ALA A 39 7.79 -2.83 4.14
N VAL A 40 9.07 -3.10 4.36
CA VAL A 40 9.53 -4.21 5.21
C VAL A 40 9.08 -4.01 6.65
N VAL A 41 9.31 -2.82 7.21
CA VAL A 41 8.85 -2.47 8.57
C VAL A 41 7.33 -2.56 8.66
N GLY A 42 6.63 -2.04 7.65
CA GLY A 42 5.17 -2.05 7.61
C GLY A 42 4.58 -3.46 7.58
N ILE A 43 5.09 -4.33 6.72
CA ILE A 43 4.72 -5.75 6.65
C ILE A 43 5.04 -6.44 7.99
N ALA A 44 6.21 -6.17 8.58
CA ALA A 44 6.57 -6.75 9.88
C ALA A 44 5.59 -6.32 10.99
N VAL A 45 5.20 -5.04 11.04
CA VAL A 45 4.20 -4.55 12.00
C VAL A 45 2.83 -5.18 11.74
N ILE A 46 2.38 -5.25 10.49
CA ILE A 46 1.11 -5.92 10.14
C ILE A 46 1.13 -7.39 10.56
N PHE A 47 2.25 -8.09 10.36
CA PHE A 47 2.42 -9.46 10.80
C PHE A 47 2.28 -9.59 12.33
N LEU A 48 2.95 -8.72 13.08
CA LEU A 48 2.83 -8.69 14.55
C LEU A 48 1.41 -8.36 15.02
N LEU A 49 0.72 -7.43 14.34
CA LEU A 49 -0.66 -7.07 14.66
C LEU A 49 -1.62 -8.23 14.43
N ASN A 50 -1.43 -9.03 13.38
CA ASN A 50 -2.22 -10.24 13.13
C ASN A 50 -2.00 -11.36 14.15
N LEU A 51 -1.03 -11.25 15.06
CA LEU A 51 -0.90 -12.17 16.20
C LEU A 51 -1.93 -11.86 17.30
N ILE A 52 -2.51 -10.66 17.30
CA ILE A 52 -3.53 -10.25 18.26
C ILE A 52 -4.88 -10.84 17.81
N PRO A 53 -5.58 -11.61 18.67
CA PRO A 53 -6.89 -12.16 18.35
C PRO A 53 -7.88 -11.03 17.99
N GLY A 54 -8.58 -11.17 16.86
CA GLY A 54 -9.55 -10.17 16.38
C GLY A 54 -8.98 -9.13 15.41
N VAL A 55 -7.66 -9.13 15.15
CA VAL A 55 -7.04 -8.34 14.08
C VAL A 55 -6.78 -9.23 12.88
N ALA A 56 -7.35 -8.89 11.72
CA ALA A 56 -7.22 -9.65 10.48
C ALA A 56 -6.90 -8.73 9.30
N ILE A 57 -5.68 -8.19 9.28
CA ILE A 57 -5.19 -7.35 8.18
C ILE A 57 -4.54 -8.26 7.12
N PRO A 58 -5.02 -8.27 5.86
CA PRO A 58 -4.44 -9.11 4.81
C PRO A 58 -2.97 -8.78 4.55
N LEU A 59 -2.09 -9.78 4.59
CA LEU A 59 -0.67 -9.63 4.24
C LEU A 59 -0.50 -9.87 2.74
N THR A 60 -0.68 -8.81 1.94
CA THR A 60 -0.64 -8.89 0.48
C THR A 60 0.35 -7.85 -0.06
N TRP A 61 0.69 -7.97 -1.34
CA TRP A 61 1.51 -6.96 -2.01
C TRP A 61 0.87 -5.56 -1.96
N TRP A 62 -0.47 -5.45 -1.89
CA TRP A 62 -1.17 -4.18 -1.70
C TRP A 62 -0.89 -3.52 -0.35
N THR A 63 -1.00 -4.27 0.75
CA THR A 63 -0.75 -3.73 2.10
C THR A 63 0.73 -3.44 2.32
N GLY A 64 1.62 -4.18 1.66
CA GLY A 64 3.05 -3.87 1.56
C GLY A 64 3.35 -2.58 0.79
N LEU A 65 2.67 -2.32 -0.33
CA LEU A 65 2.83 -1.07 -1.09
C LEU A 65 2.34 0.15 -0.29
N ILE A 66 1.18 0.06 0.35
CA ILE A 66 0.60 1.14 1.16
C ILE A 66 1.55 1.47 2.33
N SER A 67 2.03 0.45 3.03
CA SER A 67 2.98 0.66 4.12
C SER A 67 4.38 1.09 3.63
N GLY A 68 4.80 0.71 2.43
CA GLY A 68 6.02 1.24 1.79
C GLY A 68 5.93 2.73 1.47
N LEU A 69 4.79 3.17 0.94
CA LEU A 69 4.57 4.57 0.56
C LEU A 69 4.42 5.47 1.78
N PHE A 70 3.65 5.03 2.77
CA PHE A 70 3.26 5.86 3.91
C PHE A 70 4.00 5.51 5.21
N GLY A 71 4.77 4.43 5.25
CA GLY A 71 5.44 3.92 6.45
C GLY A 71 4.45 3.43 7.52
N ILE A 72 4.84 3.62 8.78
CA ILE A 72 4.01 3.34 9.96
C ILE A 72 2.64 4.05 9.89
N PRO A 73 2.52 5.32 9.47
CA PRO A 73 1.22 5.95 9.23
C PRO A 73 0.29 5.14 8.33
N GLY A 74 0.82 4.52 7.26
CA GLY A 74 0.04 3.67 6.38
C GLY A 74 -0.49 2.41 7.07
N VAL A 75 0.30 1.82 7.97
CA VAL A 75 -0.12 0.66 8.76
C VAL A 75 -1.23 1.02 9.74
N ILE A 76 -1.16 2.18 10.38
CA ILE A 76 -2.21 2.67 11.29
C ILE A 76 -3.54 2.80 10.54
N VAL A 77 -3.51 3.39 9.35
CA VAL A 77 -4.69 3.53 8.49
C VAL A 77 -5.27 2.16 8.11
N LEU A 78 -4.40 1.22 7.71
CA LEU A 78 -4.83 -0.15 7.39
C LEU A 78 -5.49 -0.84 8.58
N LEU A 79 -4.91 -0.70 9.79
CA LEU A 79 -5.49 -1.27 11.00
C LEU A 79 -6.87 -0.70 11.29
N VAL A 80 -7.06 0.62 11.20
CA VAL A 80 -8.38 1.25 11.41
C VAL A 80 -9.40 0.77 10.39
N ILE A 81 -9.02 0.68 9.12
CA ILE A 81 -9.92 0.23 8.05
C ILE A 81 -10.38 -1.21 8.28
N PHE A 82 -9.45 -2.13 8.54
CA PHE A 82 -9.76 -3.56 8.70
C PHE A 82 -10.34 -3.92 10.07
N LEU A 83 -10.31 -3.01 11.04
CA LEU A 83 -10.97 -3.21 12.33
C LEU A 83 -12.43 -2.73 12.31
N ILE A 84 -12.77 -1.76 11.47
CA ILE A 84 -14.11 -1.17 11.38
C ILE A 84 -15.01 -1.91 10.38
N ILE A 85 -14.42 -2.46 9.32
CA ILE A 85 -15.11 -3.17 8.24
C ILE A 85 -15.10 -4.68 8.52
#